data_AF-A0A250JN21-F1
#
_entry.id   AF-A0A250JN21-F1
#
_cell.length_a   1.000
_cell.length_b   1.000
_cell.length_c   1.000
_cell.angle_alpha   90.00
_cell.angle_beta   90.00
_cell.angle_gamma   90.00
#
_symmetry.space_group_name_H-M   'P 1'
#
loop_
_entity.id
_entity.type
_entity.pdbx_description
1 polymer ?
#
loop_
_entity_poly.entity_id
_entity_poly.type
_entity_poly.pdbx_seq_one_letter_code
_entity_poly.pdbx_strand_id
1 'polypeptide(L)'
;MRITRIPLRRKLFGAFLCSVSVAACGPAPEMDSGDEKSPEVGVQEREVVYGADHRTDVYAYTNHAALRERAEKSTVALMNPSDFNASNPNNVTFTGARLQSAYNLCSTQRFLDDPTSAFCSGTLIDDDLVLTAGHCISASDCSNTRFVFNFYRTSATGLRTVTTQDIFSCQSVVTRQLGTVNGRNLDYAIVRLDRSAAPRFEPAPIRPGSAPLPVNTGVTVIGSGSGIPFKIDDGGWVRDARSSTGDYFIANTDTFGGNSGSGVYENDTFTVAGILVRGETDYVSQGGCRVVNQCTDTGCRGEDITYVRPAIDDYCAVNASMRLCGTTEPPPPPPPPPPPPPAPSNPFTYSASNTNSAQQNTTNYSIAMTSGQTLTIATCGLTGASFSGDTFLRLRNPAGVEVAVNDDACGGRGSSITYTATTDGDFAIISGCYSTGSCSGSVAWTLTGTDPEPEPSTGSFNFSASNTNSAQRNTVNESVDIAAGQSITVSTCGSYSGDTYLRLFNGTTQVAANDDGCGGGLGSTLSYQATTATTLQIRAGCYSSNSCSGTVTWTVE
;
A
#
# COMPACT_ATOMS: atom_id res chain seq x y z
N MET A 1 -16.14 53.81 -76.10
CA MET A 1 -16.15 52.57 -76.93
C MET A 1 -16.06 51.39 -75.98
N ARG A 2 -16.97 50.41 -76.09
CA ARG A 2 -17.02 49.21 -75.22
C ARG A 2 -15.76 48.36 -75.39
N ILE A 3 -15.41 47.59 -74.34
CA ILE A 3 -15.33 46.10 -74.29
C ILE A 3 -14.32 45.64 -73.20
N THR A 4 -14.91 45.17 -72.08
CA THR A 4 -14.62 44.02 -71.19
C THR A 4 -13.20 43.60 -70.76
N ARG A 5 -13.07 43.25 -69.46
CA ARG A 5 -12.88 41.86 -68.97
C ARG A 5 -12.96 41.75 -67.42
N ILE A 6 -13.56 40.66 -66.94
CA ILE A 6 -13.57 40.04 -65.58
C ILE A 6 -12.59 38.82 -65.67
N PRO A 7 -11.94 38.19 -64.64
CA PRO A 7 -12.32 37.85 -63.23
C PRO A 7 -11.15 38.03 -62.21
N LEU A 8 -11.15 37.65 -60.92
CA LEU A 8 -12.09 37.13 -59.92
C LEU A 8 -11.62 37.59 -58.52
N ARG A 9 -12.59 37.68 -57.61
CA ARG A 9 -12.65 37.84 -56.13
C ARG A 9 -11.64 37.01 -55.31
N ARG A 10 -11.41 37.18 -53.99
CA ARG A 10 -11.65 38.12 -52.83
C ARG A 10 -11.25 37.27 -51.59
N LYS A 11 -10.97 37.73 -50.37
CA LYS A 11 -10.53 38.99 -49.73
C LYS A 11 -10.46 38.70 -48.20
N LEU A 12 -9.45 39.29 -47.55
CA LEU A 12 -9.42 39.99 -46.25
C LEU A 12 -9.98 39.39 -44.94
N PHE A 13 -9.18 39.56 -43.89
CA PHE A 13 -9.63 39.97 -42.55
C PHE A 13 -9.09 41.36 -42.21
N GLY A 14 -9.95 42.21 -41.63
CA GLY A 14 -9.72 43.63 -41.36
C GLY A 14 -9.48 43.94 -39.88
N ALA A 15 -8.77 45.05 -39.67
CA ALA A 15 -8.36 45.63 -38.40
C ALA A 15 -9.46 46.46 -37.71
N PHE A 16 -9.30 46.71 -36.41
CA PHE A 16 -9.96 47.82 -35.71
C PHE A 16 -9.01 48.47 -34.68
N LEU A 17 -9.09 49.80 -34.60
CA LEU A 17 -8.28 50.72 -33.81
C LEU A 17 -9.11 51.36 -32.68
N CYS A 18 -8.46 51.50 -31.52
CA CYS A 18 -8.50 52.54 -30.46
C CYS A 18 -9.76 53.37 -30.13
N SER A 19 -10.04 53.43 -28.81
CA SER A 19 -10.36 54.67 -28.07
C SER A 19 -9.81 54.61 -26.63
N VAL A 20 -9.45 55.78 -26.10
CA VAL A 20 -8.55 56.09 -24.95
C VAL A 20 -9.34 56.48 -23.71
N SER A 21 -8.83 56.25 -22.48
CA SER A 21 -8.81 57.21 -21.34
C SER A 21 -8.00 56.73 -20.13
N VAL A 22 -7.52 57.70 -19.35
CA VAL A 22 -6.31 57.76 -18.51
C VAL A 22 -6.58 57.70 -16.99
N ALA A 23 -5.66 57.02 -16.29
CA ALA A 23 -5.12 57.12 -14.91
C ALA A 23 -5.81 57.87 -13.74
N ALA A 24 -5.74 57.27 -12.54
CA ALA A 24 -5.07 57.84 -11.33
C ALA A 24 -4.91 56.81 -10.17
N CYS A 25 -3.90 57.04 -9.34
CA CYS A 25 -3.13 56.18 -8.43
C CYS A 25 -3.76 55.72 -7.08
N GLY A 26 -3.22 54.62 -6.50
CA GLY A 26 -3.28 54.27 -5.07
C GLY A 26 -2.74 52.84 -4.77
N PRO A 27 -2.07 52.56 -3.63
CA PRO A 27 -0.88 51.70 -3.56
C PRO A 27 -1.14 50.21 -3.28
N ALA A 28 -0.15 49.39 -3.64
CA ALA A 28 -0.02 47.97 -3.30
C ALA A 28 0.44 47.75 -1.85
N PRO A 29 0.05 46.62 -1.25
CA PRO A 29 0.94 45.83 -0.41
C PRO A 29 1.00 44.36 -0.90
N GLU A 30 2.20 43.87 -1.20
CA GLU A 30 2.99 42.95 -0.36
C GLU A 30 2.70 41.48 -0.69
N MET A 31 3.60 40.91 -1.50
CA MET A 31 3.80 39.47 -1.63
C MET A 31 4.48 38.97 -0.37
N ASP A 32 3.83 38.07 0.36
CA ASP A 32 4.48 37.23 1.34
C ASP A 32 4.54 35.78 0.84
N SER A 33 5.73 35.23 0.98
CA SER A 33 6.17 33.90 0.62
C SER A 33 5.60 32.85 1.57
N GLY A 34 5.07 31.76 1.01
CA GLY A 34 4.66 30.59 1.78
C GLY A 34 4.87 29.30 0.99
N ASP A 35 5.99 28.65 1.27
CA ASP A 35 6.31 27.23 1.14
C ASP A 35 5.57 26.37 0.10
N GLU A 36 6.31 25.97 -0.93
CA GLU A 36 6.05 24.73 -1.67
C GLU A 36 6.23 23.53 -0.73
N LYS A 37 5.12 22.98 -0.24
CA LYS A 37 5.08 21.59 0.22
C LYS A 37 4.65 20.67 -0.94
N SER A 38 5.55 19.74 -1.23
CA SER A 38 5.38 18.50 -2.00
C SER A 38 4.00 17.84 -1.78
N PRO A 39 3.40 17.18 -2.78
CA PRO A 39 2.05 16.63 -2.66
C PRO A 39 2.04 15.41 -1.73
N GLU A 40 1.41 15.55 -0.56
CA GLU A 40 1.02 14.41 0.24
C GLU A 40 -0.17 13.69 -0.43
N VAL A 41 0.09 12.45 -0.81
CA VAL A 41 -0.91 11.47 -1.25
C VAL A 41 -1.73 11.09 -0.03
N GLY A 42 -3.02 11.45 0.00
CA GLY A 42 -3.94 11.01 1.04
C GLY A 42 -5.18 11.89 1.18
N VAL A 43 -6.13 11.80 0.25
CA VAL A 43 -7.49 12.30 0.49
C VAL A 43 -8.41 11.10 0.71
N GLN A 44 -8.79 10.86 1.96
CA GLN A 44 -9.88 9.94 2.30
C GLN A 44 -11.21 10.49 1.76
N GLU A 45 -11.95 9.64 1.06
CA GLU A 45 -13.24 9.94 0.44
C GLU A 45 -14.42 9.54 1.37
N ARG A 46 -15.59 10.14 1.12
CA ARG A 46 -16.85 10.21 1.93
C ARG A 46 -18.02 10.06 0.92
N GLU A 47 -19.21 9.50 1.20
CA GLU A 47 -20.23 8.90 0.27
C GLU A 47 -21.73 9.43 0.39
N VAL A 48 -22.56 9.49 -0.68
CA VAL A 48 -23.82 10.31 -0.88
C VAL A 48 -25.13 9.56 -1.31
N VAL A 49 -26.31 10.25 -1.42
CA VAL A 49 -27.53 9.76 -2.15
C VAL A 49 -27.67 10.36 -3.56
N TYR A 50 -28.07 9.54 -4.52
CA TYR A 50 -28.35 9.89 -5.92
C TYR A 50 -29.84 9.74 -6.26
N GLY A 51 -30.49 10.84 -6.63
CA GLY A 51 -31.91 10.81 -6.96
C GLY A 51 -32.78 10.55 -5.73
N ALA A 52 -33.61 9.51 -5.77
CA ALA A 52 -34.38 9.07 -4.60
C ALA A 52 -33.49 8.25 -3.65
N ASP A 53 -33.74 8.31 -2.35
CA ASP A 53 -33.00 7.49 -1.38
C ASP A 53 -33.60 6.07 -1.31
N HIS A 54 -32.97 5.11 -1.97
CA HIS A 54 -33.43 3.73 -2.15
C HIS A 54 -33.00 2.79 -1.02
N ARG A 55 -32.15 3.26 -0.09
CA ARG A 55 -31.69 2.45 1.05
C ARG A 55 -32.87 1.90 1.83
N THR A 56 -32.89 0.59 2.04
CA THR A 56 -34.00 -0.11 2.70
C THR A 56 -33.46 -1.02 3.80
N ASP A 57 -34.13 -1.06 4.95
CA ASP A 57 -33.80 -2.04 6.00
C ASP A 57 -34.05 -3.47 5.50
N VAL A 58 -33.19 -4.42 5.90
CA VAL A 58 -33.28 -5.82 5.48
C VAL A 58 -34.69 -6.41 5.69
N TYR A 59 -35.36 -6.14 6.82
CA TYR A 59 -36.72 -6.65 7.07
C TYR A 59 -37.80 -6.07 6.13
N ALA A 60 -37.59 -4.85 5.62
CA ALA A 60 -38.54 -4.13 4.78
C ALA A 60 -38.29 -4.40 3.28
N TYR A 61 -37.12 -4.94 2.93
CA TYR A 61 -36.75 -5.23 1.56
C TYR A 61 -37.52 -6.45 1.01
N THR A 62 -38.27 -6.24 -0.06
CA THR A 62 -39.16 -7.27 -0.66
C THR A 62 -38.97 -7.49 -2.16
N ASN A 63 -38.18 -6.65 -2.84
CA ASN A 63 -38.03 -6.69 -4.29
C ASN A 63 -37.39 -8.01 -4.77
N HIS A 64 -36.32 -8.45 -4.08
CA HIS A 64 -35.59 -9.67 -4.44
C HIS A 64 -35.17 -10.47 -3.20
N ALA A 65 -35.72 -11.68 -3.04
CA ALA A 65 -35.39 -12.55 -1.92
C ALA A 65 -33.89 -12.90 -1.84
N ALA A 66 -33.23 -13.06 -2.99
CA ALA A 66 -31.80 -13.35 -3.06
C ALA A 66 -30.95 -12.24 -2.45
N LEU A 67 -31.24 -10.96 -2.74
CA LEU A 67 -30.50 -9.83 -2.16
C LEU A 67 -30.75 -9.70 -0.65
N ARG A 68 -31.98 -9.98 -0.19
CA ARG A 68 -32.27 -10.07 1.25
C ARG A 68 -31.45 -11.17 1.91
N GLU A 69 -31.36 -12.33 1.27
CA GLU A 69 -30.53 -13.44 1.75
C GLU A 69 -29.04 -13.08 1.77
N ARG A 70 -28.50 -12.34 0.78
CA ARG A 70 -27.12 -11.83 0.83
C ARG A 70 -26.88 -10.95 2.06
N ALA A 71 -27.81 -10.05 2.38
CA ALA A 71 -27.72 -9.22 3.58
C ALA A 71 -27.77 -10.04 4.88
N GLU A 72 -28.58 -11.09 4.93
CA GLU A 72 -28.75 -11.95 6.12
C GLU A 72 -27.61 -12.97 6.29
N LYS A 73 -27.01 -13.44 5.19
CA LYS A 73 -26.13 -14.61 5.18
C LYS A 73 -24.70 -14.35 4.75
N SER A 74 -24.44 -13.27 4.01
CA SER A 74 -23.14 -13.02 3.39
C SER A 74 -22.52 -11.69 3.81
N THR A 75 -23.31 -10.69 4.19
CA THR A 75 -22.79 -9.37 4.57
C THR A 75 -22.24 -9.36 6.01
N VAL A 76 -21.09 -8.69 6.19
CA VAL A 76 -20.47 -8.46 7.50
C VAL A 76 -20.21 -6.98 7.74
N ALA A 77 -20.36 -6.55 9.00
CA ALA A 77 -19.88 -5.27 9.49
C ALA A 77 -18.47 -5.45 10.08
N LEU A 78 -17.55 -4.55 9.75
CA LEU A 78 -16.24 -4.48 10.40
C LEU A 78 -16.33 -3.51 11.57
N MET A 79 -16.00 -4.00 12.77
CA MET A 79 -16.11 -3.26 14.03
C MET A 79 -14.83 -3.41 14.85
N ASN A 80 -14.54 -2.42 15.70
CA ASN A 80 -13.53 -2.57 16.74
C ASN A 80 -14.15 -3.28 17.97
N PRO A 81 -13.34 -3.98 18.79
CA PRO A 81 -13.80 -4.56 20.04
C PRO A 81 -14.46 -3.57 21.02
N SER A 82 -14.19 -2.26 20.90
CA SER A 82 -14.80 -1.19 21.70
C SER A 82 -16.25 -0.87 21.31
N ASP A 83 -16.67 -1.25 20.10
CA ASP A 83 -17.94 -0.80 19.50
C ASP A 83 -19.12 -1.73 19.86
N PHE A 84 -18.84 -2.80 20.61
CA PHE A 84 -19.84 -3.72 21.13
C PHE A 84 -19.46 -4.28 22.50
N ASN A 85 -20.47 -4.73 23.25
CA ASN A 85 -20.32 -5.44 24.51
C ASN A 85 -20.78 -6.89 24.34
N ALA A 86 -19.82 -7.81 24.42
CA ALA A 86 -20.02 -9.25 24.29
C ALA A 86 -20.00 -10.00 25.64
N SER A 87 -20.15 -9.30 26.77
CA SER A 87 -20.16 -9.93 28.11
C SER A 87 -21.31 -10.93 28.29
N ASN A 88 -22.43 -10.72 27.59
CA ASN A 88 -23.48 -11.72 27.44
C ASN A 88 -23.31 -12.45 26.10
N PRO A 89 -22.88 -13.73 26.08
CA PRO A 89 -22.60 -14.44 24.84
C PRO A 89 -23.83 -14.66 23.95
N ASN A 90 -25.04 -14.60 24.52
CA ASN A 90 -26.30 -14.82 23.79
C ASN A 90 -26.99 -13.53 23.36
N ASN A 91 -26.45 -12.36 23.75
CA ASN A 91 -27.03 -11.06 23.41
C ASN A 91 -25.95 -9.98 23.47
N VAL A 92 -25.23 -9.82 22.36
CA VAL A 92 -24.27 -8.74 22.15
C VAL A 92 -25.04 -7.43 21.97
N THR A 93 -24.59 -6.38 22.66
CA THR A 93 -25.16 -5.03 22.53
C THR A 93 -24.14 -4.08 21.90
N PHE A 94 -24.61 -3.15 21.09
CA PHE A 94 -23.76 -2.19 20.40
C PHE A 94 -23.66 -0.88 21.17
N THR A 95 -22.44 -0.32 21.30
CA THR A 95 -22.15 0.87 22.12
C THR A 95 -22.04 2.15 21.29
N GLY A 96 -22.05 2.04 19.95
CA GLY A 96 -22.05 3.18 19.05
C GLY A 96 -23.20 4.14 19.33
N ALA A 97 -22.92 5.44 19.18
CA ALA A 97 -23.94 6.48 19.30
C ALA A 97 -25.04 6.27 18.25
N ARG A 98 -26.22 6.84 18.50
CA ARG A 98 -27.28 6.88 17.48
C ARG A 98 -26.81 7.76 16.32
N LEU A 99 -27.15 7.39 15.09
CA LEU A 99 -26.79 8.11 13.86
C LEU A 99 -27.06 9.61 13.98
N GLN A 100 -28.21 9.98 14.54
CA GLN A 100 -28.56 11.38 14.77
C GLN A 100 -27.49 12.14 15.56
N SER A 101 -27.10 11.59 16.71
CA SER A 101 -26.11 12.22 17.59
C SER A 101 -24.70 12.13 17.02
N ALA A 102 -24.35 11.03 16.35
CA ALA A 102 -23.02 10.80 15.80
C ALA A 102 -22.68 11.81 14.69
N TYR A 103 -23.67 12.17 13.86
CA TYR A 103 -23.47 13.07 12.71
C TYR A 103 -24.22 14.39 12.81
N ASN A 104 -24.83 14.71 13.98
CA ASN A 104 -25.66 15.89 14.20
C ASN A 104 -26.77 16.05 13.12
N LEU A 105 -27.51 14.98 12.85
CA LEU A 105 -28.51 14.97 11.78
C LEU A 105 -29.81 15.67 12.18
N CYS A 106 -30.46 16.31 11.21
CA CYS A 106 -31.80 16.86 11.39
C CYS A 106 -32.82 15.74 11.67
N SER A 107 -33.86 16.04 12.44
CA SER A 107 -34.89 15.06 12.82
C SER A 107 -35.72 14.51 11.65
N THR A 108 -35.58 15.11 10.46
CA THR A 108 -36.21 14.66 9.21
C THR A 108 -35.41 13.57 8.49
N GLN A 109 -34.17 13.29 8.90
CA GLN A 109 -33.34 12.28 8.26
C GLN A 109 -33.80 10.87 8.64
N ARG A 110 -33.39 9.89 7.83
CA ARG A 110 -33.76 8.47 8.02
C ARG A 110 -32.76 7.78 8.96
N PHE A 111 -33.20 6.66 9.54
CA PHE A 111 -32.35 5.76 10.34
C PHE A 111 -31.71 6.39 11.59
N LEU A 112 -32.29 7.49 12.09
CA LEU A 112 -31.73 8.31 13.17
C LEU A 112 -31.35 7.53 14.44
N ASP A 113 -32.12 6.51 14.78
CA ASP A 113 -31.96 5.72 16.00
C ASP A 113 -31.00 4.53 15.85
N ASP A 114 -30.42 4.33 14.67
CA ASP A 114 -29.50 3.23 14.42
C ASP A 114 -28.13 3.46 15.09
N PRO A 115 -27.54 2.44 15.73
CA PRO A 115 -26.22 2.56 16.32
C PRO A 115 -25.14 2.59 15.24
N THR A 116 -24.20 3.53 15.32
CA THR A 116 -23.06 3.67 14.39
C THR A 116 -21.86 2.90 14.94
N SER A 117 -21.85 1.57 14.77
CA SER A 117 -20.85 0.68 15.39
C SER A 117 -19.86 0.04 14.41
N ALA A 118 -20.15 0.09 13.11
CA ALA A 118 -19.23 -0.36 12.08
C ALA A 118 -18.38 0.79 11.54
N PHE A 119 -17.13 0.52 11.18
CA PHE A 119 -16.27 1.47 10.48
C PHE A 119 -16.14 1.12 8.98
N CYS A 120 -16.41 -0.14 8.61
CA CYS A 120 -16.41 -0.64 7.25
C CYS A 120 -17.40 -1.82 7.12
N SER A 121 -17.51 -2.34 5.90
CA SER A 121 -18.33 -3.48 5.53
C SER A 121 -17.50 -4.56 4.81
N GLY A 122 -18.09 -5.73 4.61
CA GLY A 122 -17.47 -6.84 3.90
C GLY A 122 -18.49 -7.85 3.41
N THR A 123 -18.02 -8.82 2.62
CA THR A 123 -18.85 -9.92 2.09
C THR A 123 -18.13 -11.25 2.27
N LEU A 124 -18.78 -12.23 2.88
CA LEU A 124 -18.33 -13.62 2.94
C LEU A 124 -18.35 -14.21 1.52
N ILE A 125 -17.21 -14.68 1.01
CA ILE A 125 -17.03 -15.19 -0.36
C ILE A 125 -16.53 -16.65 -0.40
N ASP A 126 -16.10 -17.17 0.74
CA ASP A 126 -15.82 -18.59 0.97
C ASP A 126 -16.18 -18.94 2.43
N ASP A 127 -16.04 -20.20 2.83
CA ASP A 127 -16.48 -20.68 4.14
C ASP A 127 -15.85 -19.92 5.32
N ASP A 128 -14.66 -19.34 5.13
CA ASP A 128 -13.93 -18.54 6.11
C ASP A 128 -13.24 -17.29 5.50
N LEU A 129 -13.66 -16.85 4.30
CA LEU A 129 -13.04 -15.72 3.60
C LEU A 129 -14.00 -14.56 3.42
N VAL A 130 -13.59 -13.37 3.86
CA VAL A 130 -14.32 -12.12 3.69
C VAL A 130 -13.59 -11.22 2.70
N LEU A 131 -14.31 -10.75 1.69
CA LEU A 131 -13.92 -9.69 0.78
C LEU A 131 -14.26 -8.32 1.39
N THR A 132 -13.33 -7.36 1.33
CA THR A 132 -13.54 -5.98 1.78
C THR A 132 -12.63 -5.02 1.00
N ALA A 133 -12.67 -3.72 1.31
CA ALA A 133 -11.76 -2.74 0.74
C ALA A 133 -10.37 -2.85 1.40
N GLY A 134 -9.32 -2.61 0.62
CA GLY A 134 -7.93 -2.63 1.09
C GLY A 134 -7.63 -1.50 2.09
N HIS A 135 -8.29 -0.35 1.99
CA HIS A 135 -8.15 0.71 2.99
C HIS A 135 -8.86 0.41 4.32
N CYS A 136 -9.80 -0.55 4.37
CA CYS A 136 -10.51 -0.91 5.61
C CYS A 136 -9.64 -1.73 6.57
N ILE A 137 -8.62 -2.43 6.07
CA ILE A 137 -7.82 -3.33 6.90
C ILE A 137 -6.40 -3.46 6.37
N SER A 138 -5.42 -3.41 7.28
CA SER A 138 -4.03 -3.79 7.05
C SER A 138 -3.62 -4.97 7.93
N ALA A 139 -2.40 -5.49 7.75
CA ALA A 139 -1.89 -6.57 8.59
C ALA A 139 -1.86 -6.18 10.08
N SER A 140 -1.57 -4.92 10.41
CA SER A 140 -1.56 -4.43 11.80
C SER A 140 -2.96 -4.26 12.39
N ASP A 141 -3.97 -4.00 11.57
CA ASP A 141 -5.36 -3.81 12.03
C ASP A 141 -6.07 -5.14 12.30
N CYS A 142 -5.57 -6.23 11.71
CA CYS A 142 -6.19 -7.55 11.73
C CYS A 142 -6.57 -8.01 13.15
N SER A 143 -5.63 -8.03 14.10
CA SER A 143 -5.91 -8.51 15.47
C SER A 143 -7.02 -7.71 16.18
N ASN A 144 -7.19 -6.44 15.80
CA ASN A 144 -8.17 -5.51 16.37
C ASN A 144 -9.44 -5.37 15.53
N THR A 145 -9.58 -6.11 14.43
CA THR A 145 -10.79 -6.08 13.59
C THR A 145 -11.70 -7.25 13.94
N ARG A 146 -13.01 -7.00 14.00
CA ARG A 146 -14.04 -8.03 14.16
C ARG A 146 -15.01 -7.99 12.99
N PHE A 147 -15.36 -9.17 12.48
CA PHE A 147 -16.35 -9.35 11.43
C PHE A 147 -17.65 -9.80 12.09
N VAL A 148 -18.64 -8.91 12.08
CA VAL A 148 -19.90 -9.07 12.79
C VAL A 148 -21.01 -9.30 11.77
N PHE A 149 -21.52 -10.53 11.75
CA PHE A 149 -22.72 -10.86 11.00
C PHE A 149 -23.97 -10.46 11.78
N ASN A 150 -25.14 -10.58 11.14
CA ASN A 150 -26.44 -10.33 11.78
C ASN A 150 -26.63 -8.88 12.28
N PHE A 151 -25.82 -7.92 11.83
CA PHE A 151 -25.97 -6.51 12.19
C PHE A 151 -27.02 -5.82 11.31
N TYR A 152 -28.29 -6.24 11.40
CA TYR A 152 -29.40 -5.68 10.62
C TYR A 152 -30.70 -5.62 11.42
N ARG A 153 -31.66 -4.78 10.98
CA ARG A 153 -32.98 -4.70 11.62
C ARG A 153 -33.91 -5.83 11.17
N THR A 154 -34.64 -6.43 12.12
CA THR A 154 -35.71 -7.42 11.87
C THR A 154 -37.11 -6.81 11.91
N SER A 155 -37.24 -5.57 12.38
CA SER A 155 -38.44 -4.75 12.35
C SER A 155 -38.06 -3.27 12.48
N ALA A 156 -39.05 -2.36 12.39
CA ALA A 156 -38.81 -0.92 12.51
C ALA A 156 -38.01 -0.52 13.77
N THR A 157 -38.15 -1.27 14.87
CA THR A 157 -37.45 -1.00 16.13
C THR A 157 -36.53 -2.11 16.60
N GLY A 158 -36.69 -3.34 16.09
CA GLY A 158 -35.91 -4.50 16.49
C GLY A 158 -34.62 -4.67 15.69
N LEU A 159 -33.49 -4.78 16.37
CA LEU A 159 -32.24 -5.27 15.80
C LEU A 159 -32.20 -6.80 15.92
N ARG A 160 -31.66 -7.47 14.91
CA ARG A 160 -31.38 -8.90 14.98
C ARG A 160 -30.46 -9.17 16.17
N THR A 161 -30.81 -10.18 16.98
CA THR A 161 -29.95 -10.60 18.09
C THR A 161 -28.64 -11.15 17.54
N VAL A 162 -27.53 -10.55 17.98
CA VAL A 162 -26.16 -11.00 17.71
C VAL A 162 -25.64 -11.75 18.93
N THR A 163 -25.00 -12.88 18.69
CA THR A 163 -24.33 -13.70 19.71
C THR A 163 -22.82 -13.68 19.48
N THR A 164 -22.01 -14.13 20.44
CA THR A 164 -20.56 -14.26 20.23
C THR A 164 -20.18 -15.29 19.16
N GLN A 165 -21.13 -16.13 18.74
CA GLN A 165 -20.95 -17.03 17.59
C GLN A 165 -21.05 -16.31 16.23
N ASP A 166 -21.67 -15.13 16.19
CA ASP A 166 -21.83 -14.29 15.00
C ASP A 166 -20.66 -13.32 14.80
N ILE A 167 -19.71 -13.29 15.74
CA ILE A 167 -18.53 -12.43 15.74
C ILE A 167 -17.30 -13.28 15.47
N PHE A 168 -16.54 -12.88 14.46
CA PHE A 168 -15.32 -13.57 14.03
C PHE A 168 -14.13 -12.62 14.18
N SER A 169 -12.98 -13.18 14.51
CA SER A 169 -11.71 -12.43 14.54
C SER A 169 -11.01 -12.56 13.20
N CYS A 170 -10.21 -11.57 12.83
CA CYS A 170 -9.28 -11.71 11.71
C CYS A 170 -8.18 -12.71 12.08
N GLN A 171 -8.02 -13.78 11.30
CA GLN A 171 -6.87 -14.67 11.40
C GLN A 171 -5.67 -14.12 10.61
N SER A 172 -5.92 -13.68 9.37
CA SER A 172 -4.90 -13.12 8.49
C SER A 172 -5.51 -12.34 7.33
N VAL A 173 -4.86 -11.27 6.90
CA VAL A 173 -5.12 -10.66 5.59
C VAL A 173 -4.38 -11.48 4.53
N VAL A 174 -5.11 -12.21 3.68
CA VAL A 174 -4.55 -13.19 2.73
C VAL A 174 -3.99 -12.50 1.49
N THR A 175 -4.75 -11.56 0.94
CA THR A 175 -4.29 -10.65 -0.12
C THR A 175 -4.87 -9.27 0.14
N ARG A 176 -4.13 -8.24 -0.28
CA ARG A 176 -4.52 -6.84 -0.13
C ARG A 176 -3.81 -6.00 -1.17
N GLN A 177 -4.58 -5.16 -1.84
CA GLN A 177 -4.06 -4.11 -2.71
C GLN A 177 -4.73 -2.78 -2.34
N LEU A 178 -3.90 -1.74 -2.21
CA LEU A 178 -4.36 -0.36 -2.02
C LEU A 178 -3.44 0.58 -2.80
N GLY A 179 -3.93 1.13 -3.91
CA GLY A 179 -3.22 2.09 -4.74
C GLY A 179 -3.09 1.66 -6.20
N THR A 180 -2.29 2.42 -6.95
CA THR A 180 -2.12 2.20 -8.39
C THR A 180 -1.02 1.17 -8.67
N VAL A 181 -1.40 0.04 -9.28
CA VAL A 181 -0.47 -1.01 -9.71
C VAL A 181 -0.70 -1.32 -11.17
N ASN A 182 0.37 -1.31 -11.98
CA ASN A 182 0.30 -1.55 -13.43
C ASN A 182 -0.76 -0.67 -14.15
N GLY A 183 -0.89 0.60 -13.72
CA GLY A 183 -1.85 1.54 -14.28
C GLY A 183 -3.31 1.33 -13.84
N ARG A 184 -3.58 0.41 -12.91
CA ARG A 184 -4.90 0.11 -12.35
C ARG A 184 -5.00 0.64 -10.93
N ASN A 185 -6.02 1.43 -10.62
CA ASN A 185 -6.26 1.90 -9.26
C ASN A 185 -7.11 0.87 -8.51
N LEU A 186 -6.47 0.09 -7.63
CA LEU A 186 -7.07 -1.06 -6.97
C LEU A 186 -7.15 -0.84 -5.46
N ASP A 187 -8.28 -1.22 -4.89
CA ASP A 187 -8.55 -1.14 -3.46
C ASP A 187 -9.39 -2.35 -3.05
N TYR A 188 -8.75 -3.38 -2.51
CA TYR A 188 -9.41 -4.59 -2.04
C TYR A 188 -8.56 -5.33 -1.00
N ALA A 189 -9.21 -6.18 -0.22
CA ALA A 189 -8.57 -7.19 0.62
C ALA A 189 -9.44 -8.45 0.71
N ILE A 190 -8.78 -9.61 0.84
CA ILE A 190 -9.43 -10.86 1.24
C ILE A 190 -8.83 -11.28 2.58
N VAL A 191 -9.71 -11.45 3.56
CA VAL A 191 -9.37 -11.73 4.94
C VAL A 191 -9.85 -13.13 5.31
N ARG A 192 -9.00 -13.91 5.98
CA ARG A 192 -9.37 -15.18 6.57
C ARG A 192 -9.87 -14.97 8.00
N LEU A 193 -11.03 -15.55 8.30
CA LEU A 193 -11.64 -15.57 9.62
C LEU A 193 -10.96 -16.60 10.52
N ASP A 194 -11.05 -16.43 11.84
CA ASP A 194 -10.51 -17.36 12.85
C ASP A 194 -11.17 -18.75 12.86
N ARG A 195 -12.32 -18.89 12.21
CA ARG A 195 -13.05 -20.14 12.01
C ARG A 195 -14.02 -20.02 10.84
N SER A 196 -14.50 -21.17 10.35
CA SER A 196 -15.54 -21.20 9.33
C SER A 196 -16.84 -20.54 9.82
N ALA A 197 -17.41 -19.69 8.97
CA ALA A 197 -18.72 -19.10 9.12
C ALA A 197 -19.84 -20.02 8.59
N ALA A 198 -19.50 -20.97 7.71
CA ALA A 198 -20.41 -22.00 7.25
C ALA A 198 -20.62 -23.11 8.31
N PRO A 199 -21.78 -23.77 8.37
CA PRO A 199 -22.99 -23.54 7.58
C PRO A 199 -23.94 -22.49 8.19
N ARG A 200 -23.51 -21.74 9.21
CA ARG A 200 -24.36 -20.71 9.86
C ARG A 200 -24.67 -19.56 8.91
N PHE A 201 -23.65 -19.17 8.15
CA PHE A 201 -23.64 -18.17 7.10
C PHE A 201 -23.31 -18.82 5.76
N GLU A 202 -23.65 -18.13 4.67
CA GLU A 202 -23.48 -18.65 3.32
C GLU A 202 -22.65 -17.67 2.47
N PRO A 203 -21.57 -18.13 1.84
CA PRO A 203 -20.78 -17.29 0.95
C PRO A 203 -21.60 -16.75 -0.23
N ALA A 204 -21.44 -15.47 -0.54
CA ALA A 204 -22.00 -14.88 -1.73
C ALA A 204 -21.27 -15.40 -2.99
N PRO A 205 -22.00 -15.72 -4.08
CA PRO A 205 -21.36 -16.11 -5.32
C PRO A 205 -20.65 -14.93 -5.97
N ILE A 206 -19.46 -15.17 -6.50
CA ILE A 206 -18.67 -14.18 -7.25
C ILE A 206 -19.10 -14.16 -8.71
N ARG A 207 -19.16 -12.96 -9.29
CA ARG A 207 -19.42 -12.79 -10.72
C ARG A 207 -18.35 -13.51 -11.55
N PRO A 208 -18.73 -14.38 -12.50
CA PRO A 208 -17.76 -15.08 -13.34
C PRO A 208 -17.09 -14.13 -14.36
N GLY A 209 -15.82 -14.41 -14.63
CA GLY A 209 -15.05 -13.69 -15.65
C GLY A 209 -14.62 -12.27 -15.27
N SER A 210 -14.00 -11.58 -16.23
CA SER A 210 -13.40 -10.24 -16.06
C SER A 210 -13.99 -9.19 -16.99
N ALA A 211 -15.07 -9.51 -17.71
CA ALA A 211 -15.71 -8.58 -18.64
C ALA A 211 -16.24 -7.36 -17.87
N PRO A 212 -15.92 -6.11 -18.29
CA PRO A 212 -16.47 -4.91 -17.67
C PRO A 212 -18.00 -4.92 -17.68
N LEU A 213 -18.62 -4.33 -16.64
CA LEU A 213 -20.07 -4.18 -16.61
C LEU A 213 -20.51 -3.16 -17.66
N PRO A 214 -21.53 -3.45 -18.50
CA PRO A 214 -22.09 -2.45 -19.39
C PRO A 214 -22.62 -1.23 -18.62
N VAL A 215 -22.50 -0.04 -19.22
CA VAL A 215 -23.18 1.16 -18.71
C VAL A 215 -24.69 0.90 -18.66
N ASN A 216 -25.34 1.41 -17.62
CA ASN A 216 -26.73 1.19 -17.23
C ASN A 216 -27.04 -0.22 -16.69
N THR A 217 -26.04 -1.07 -16.42
CA THR A 217 -26.28 -2.30 -15.66
C THR A 217 -26.75 -1.95 -14.25
N GLY A 218 -27.89 -2.49 -13.83
CA GLY A 218 -28.42 -2.31 -12.48
C GLY A 218 -27.56 -3.05 -11.45
N VAL A 219 -27.20 -2.36 -10.38
CA VAL A 219 -26.39 -2.88 -9.30
C VAL A 219 -27.00 -2.60 -7.94
N THR A 220 -26.80 -3.52 -7.00
CA THR A 220 -27.24 -3.39 -5.61
C THR A 220 -26.03 -3.33 -4.70
N VAL A 221 -25.96 -2.38 -3.77
CA VAL A 221 -24.98 -2.39 -2.68
C VAL A 221 -25.65 -2.85 -1.38
N ILE A 222 -24.94 -3.68 -0.62
CA ILE A 222 -25.39 -4.17 0.68
C ILE A 222 -24.29 -3.99 1.72
N GLY A 223 -24.56 -3.15 2.73
CA GLY A 223 -23.56 -2.82 3.74
C GLY A 223 -24.03 -1.88 4.84
N SER A 224 -23.06 -1.45 5.64
CA SER A 224 -23.20 -0.64 6.85
C SER A 224 -22.78 0.81 6.64
N GLY A 225 -23.45 1.51 5.72
CA GLY A 225 -23.23 2.95 5.52
C GLY A 225 -23.38 3.75 6.81
N SER A 226 -22.54 4.76 7.04
CA SER A 226 -22.45 5.52 8.32
C SER A 226 -22.24 4.64 9.57
N GLY A 227 -21.79 3.40 9.39
CA GLY A 227 -21.62 2.43 10.46
C GLY A 227 -22.90 1.84 11.03
N ILE A 228 -24.07 2.09 10.40
CA ILE A 228 -25.38 1.63 10.88
C ILE A 228 -25.70 0.19 10.42
N PRO A 229 -26.73 -0.47 10.97
CA PRO A 229 -27.13 -1.81 10.55
C PRO A 229 -27.38 -1.89 9.04
N PHE A 230 -27.19 -3.09 8.47
CA PHE A 230 -27.18 -3.29 7.02
C PHE A 230 -28.40 -2.69 6.32
N LYS A 231 -28.13 -1.98 5.22
CA LYS A 231 -29.13 -1.52 4.27
C LYS A 231 -28.89 -2.18 2.93
N ILE A 232 -29.98 -2.33 2.18
CA ILE A 232 -29.97 -2.76 0.78
C ILE A 232 -30.36 -1.54 -0.03
N ASP A 233 -29.49 -1.13 -0.94
CA ASP A 233 -29.81 -0.15 -1.97
C ASP A 233 -29.73 -0.84 -3.33
N ASP A 234 -30.89 -1.03 -3.98
CA ASP A 234 -31.04 -1.66 -5.29
C ASP A 234 -31.34 -0.67 -6.43
N GLY A 235 -31.22 0.64 -6.14
CA GLY A 235 -31.51 1.71 -7.09
C GLY A 235 -30.35 2.08 -8.01
N GLY A 236 -29.14 1.60 -7.76
CA GLY A 236 -27.93 1.99 -8.48
C GLY A 236 -27.80 1.38 -9.88
N TRP A 237 -27.07 2.06 -10.75
CA TRP A 237 -26.62 1.55 -12.04
C TRP A 237 -25.23 2.06 -12.44
N VAL A 238 -24.55 1.29 -13.29
CA VAL A 238 -23.22 1.64 -13.79
C VAL A 238 -23.29 2.89 -14.67
N ARG A 239 -22.55 3.93 -14.32
CA ARG A 239 -22.38 5.18 -15.08
C ARG A 239 -21.16 5.15 -15.98
N ASP A 240 -20.04 4.62 -15.49
CA ASP A 240 -18.82 4.43 -16.26
C ASP A 240 -18.20 3.07 -15.94
N ALA A 241 -18.07 2.24 -16.96
CA ALA A 241 -17.52 0.89 -16.84
C ALA A 241 -16.00 0.88 -16.66
N ARG A 242 -15.30 1.96 -17.02
CA ARG A 242 -13.84 2.05 -17.19
C ARG A 242 -13.26 0.83 -17.92
N SER A 243 -13.87 0.49 -19.05
CA SER A 243 -13.60 -0.75 -19.77
C SER A 243 -12.17 -0.91 -20.30
N SER A 244 -11.40 0.18 -20.40
CA SER A 244 -10.00 0.17 -20.82
C SER A 244 -9.02 -0.27 -19.72
N THR A 245 -9.35 -0.04 -18.45
CA THR A 245 -8.49 -0.37 -17.29
C THR A 245 -9.04 -1.54 -16.48
N GLY A 246 -10.37 -1.67 -16.41
CA GLY A 246 -11.07 -2.74 -15.68
C GLY A 246 -10.68 -2.82 -14.20
N ASP A 247 -10.30 -1.69 -13.60
CA ASP A 247 -9.84 -1.58 -12.21
C ASP A 247 -11.01 -1.37 -11.25
N TYR A 248 -11.86 -0.40 -11.55
CA TYR A 248 -13.13 -0.14 -10.88
C TYR A 248 -14.17 0.35 -11.89
N PHE A 249 -15.44 0.39 -11.50
CA PHE A 249 -16.48 1.08 -12.25
C PHE A 249 -17.16 2.14 -11.37
N ILE A 250 -17.81 3.11 -12.00
CA ILE A 250 -18.53 4.19 -11.32
C ILE A 250 -20.03 3.88 -11.38
N ALA A 251 -20.72 3.95 -10.25
CA ALA A 251 -22.18 3.84 -10.17
C ALA A 251 -22.81 4.98 -9.35
N ASN A 252 -24.14 5.08 -9.36
CA ASN A 252 -24.91 6.01 -8.54
C ASN A 252 -25.62 5.29 -7.38
N THR A 253 -24.90 4.47 -6.63
CA THR A 253 -25.43 3.81 -5.43
C THR A 253 -25.55 4.80 -4.27
N ASP A 254 -26.57 4.63 -3.42
CA ASP A 254 -26.82 5.42 -2.22
C ASP A 254 -25.97 4.93 -1.05
N THR A 255 -24.73 5.40 -1.02
CA THR A 255 -23.69 4.94 -0.08
C THR A 255 -23.26 6.03 0.88
N PHE A 256 -22.63 5.66 2.00
CA PHE A 256 -22.30 6.51 3.15
C PHE A 256 -21.04 5.94 3.82
N GLY A 257 -20.13 6.79 4.29
CA GLY A 257 -18.86 6.35 4.88
C GLY A 257 -19.08 5.22 5.89
N GLY A 258 -18.47 4.06 5.66
CA GLY A 258 -18.76 2.80 6.35
C GLY A 258 -19.33 1.71 5.42
N ASN A 259 -19.87 2.07 4.26
CA ASN A 259 -20.11 1.10 3.20
C ASN A 259 -18.82 0.68 2.50
N SER A 260 -17.68 1.35 2.69
CA SER A 260 -16.38 0.83 2.24
C SER A 260 -16.21 -0.67 2.54
N GLY A 261 -15.94 -1.45 1.51
CA GLY A 261 -15.85 -2.91 1.55
C GLY A 261 -17.15 -3.67 1.32
N SER A 262 -18.29 -2.99 1.17
CA SER A 262 -19.59 -3.60 0.87
C SER A 262 -19.54 -4.37 -0.45
N GLY A 263 -20.24 -5.50 -0.49
CA GLY A 263 -20.49 -6.22 -1.72
C GLY A 263 -21.45 -5.46 -2.62
N VAL A 264 -21.06 -5.29 -3.88
CA VAL A 264 -21.89 -4.73 -4.93
C VAL A 264 -22.26 -5.83 -5.91
N TYR A 265 -23.55 -6.08 -6.08
CA TYR A 265 -24.13 -7.21 -6.78
C TYR A 265 -24.76 -6.77 -8.10
N GLU A 266 -24.66 -7.59 -9.15
CA GLU A 266 -25.51 -7.44 -10.35
C GLU A 266 -26.97 -7.79 -10.00
N ASN A 267 -27.92 -7.00 -10.49
CA ASN A 267 -29.36 -7.24 -10.20
C ASN A 267 -29.95 -8.42 -10.98
N ASP A 268 -29.25 -8.95 -12.00
CA ASP A 268 -29.73 -10.08 -12.80
C ASP A 268 -29.34 -11.44 -12.21
N THR A 269 -28.08 -11.55 -11.74
CA THR A 269 -27.48 -12.81 -11.27
C THR A 269 -27.27 -12.86 -9.76
N PHE A 270 -27.38 -11.73 -9.08
CA PHE A 270 -27.12 -11.57 -7.65
C PHE A 270 -25.73 -12.09 -7.22
N THR A 271 -24.76 -11.95 -8.12
CA THR A 271 -23.35 -12.25 -7.89
C THR A 271 -22.57 -10.98 -7.59
N VAL A 272 -21.59 -11.06 -6.69
CA VAL A 272 -20.71 -9.95 -6.35
C VAL A 272 -19.91 -9.55 -7.58
N ALA A 273 -20.14 -8.35 -8.10
CA ALA A 273 -19.43 -7.77 -9.24
C ALA A 273 -18.29 -6.85 -8.80
N GLY A 274 -18.39 -6.27 -7.61
CA GLY A 274 -17.35 -5.41 -7.07
C GLY A 274 -17.49 -5.08 -5.59
N ILE A 275 -16.61 -4.20 -5.16
CA ILE A 275 -16.38 -3.79 -3.77
C ILE A 275 -16.51 -2.27 -3.74
N LEU A 276 -17.44 -1.72 -2.96
CA LEU A 276 -17.51 -0.27 -2.80
C LEU A 276 -16.26 0.23 -2.07
N VAL A 277 -15.57 1.24 -2.60
CA VAL A 277 -14.30 1.70 -2.03
C VAL A 277 -14.19 3.20 -1.81
N ARG A 278 -15.01 4.00 -2.50
CA ARG A 278 -14.78 5.44 -2.64
C ARG A 278 -16.06 6.15 -3.10
N GLY A 279 -16.30 7.39 -2.65
CA GLY A 279 -17.57 8.08 -2.87
C GLY A 279 -17.55 9.61 -2.79
N GLU A 280 -18.74 10.22 -2.72
CA GLU A 280 -19.00 11.67 -2.58
C GLU A 280 -19.52 12.19 -1.22
N THR A 281 -19.25 13.43 -0.79
CA THR A 281 -19.58 13.90 0.59
C THR A 281 -20.98 13.50 1.15
N ASP A 282 -21.06 12.83 2.32
CA ASP A 282 -22.30 12.26 2.88
C ASP A 282 -23.38 13.23 3.31
N TYR A 283 -22.98 14.25 4.07
CA TYR A 283 -23.91 15.11 4.77
C TYR A 283 -23.49 16.56 4.59
N VAL A 284 -24.44 17.42 4.26
CA VAL A 284 -24.24 18.87 4.15
C VAL A 284 -24.94 19.60 5.29
N SER A 285 -24.39 20.73 5.69
CA SER A 285 -24.97 21.54 6.76
C SER A 285 -26.28 22.19 6.31
N GLN A 286 -27.32 22.08 7.13
CA GLN A 286 -28.59 22.79 6.98
C GLN A 286 -28.94 23.48 8.31
N GLY A 287 -28.52 24.74 8.45
CA GLY A 287 -28.68 25.48 9.70
C GLY A 287 -27.87 24.85 10.83
N GLY A 288 -28.55 24.44 11.92
CA GLY A 288 -27.91 23.88 13.12
C GLY A 288 -27.68 22.36 13.10
N CYS A 289 -28.11 21.67 12.04
CA CYS A 289 -27.98 20.22 11.87
C CYS A 289 -27.50 19.88 10.45
N ARG A 290 -27.29 18.60 10.16
CA ARG A 290 -26.88 18.11 8.84
C ARG A 290 -27.99 17.29 8.20
N VAL A 291 -28.03 17.32 6.87
CA VAL A 291 -28.90 16.47 6.05
C VAL A 291 -28.07 15.71 5.05
N VAL A 292 -28.61 14.59 4.58
CA VAL A 292 -28.04 13.81 3.47
C VAL A 292 -27.75 14.76 2.31
N ASN A 293 -26.53 14.71 1.82
CA ASN A 293 -26.18 15.35 0.56
C ASN A 293 -26.89 14.59 -0.56
N GLN A 294 -27.52 15.33 -1.48
CA GLN A 294 -28.35 14.76 -2.51
C GLN A 294 -27.88 15.24 -3.87
N CYS A 295 -27.42 14.29 -4.69
CA CYS A 295 -27.05 14.50 -6.07
C CYS A 295 -28.23 14.11 -6.98
N THR A 296 -28.27 14.65 -8.20
CA THR A 296 -29.11 14.02 -9.25
C THR A 296 -28.50 12.67 -9.64
N ASP A 297 -29.26 11.78 -10.27
CA ASP A 297 -28.76 10.44 -10.66
C ASP A 297 -27.46 10.47 -11.48
N THR A 298 -27.27 11.53 -12.28
CA THR A 298 -26.07 11.75 -13.10
C THR A 298 -25.18 12.88 -12.58
N GLY A 299 -25.53 13.48 -11.44
CA GLY A 299 -24.77 14.52 -10.78
C GLY A 299 -23.62 13.94 -9.95
N CYS A 300 -22.73 14.80 -9.45
CA CYS A 300 -21.55 14.40 -8.66
C CYS A 300 -20.65 13.38 -9.40
N ARG A 301 -19.55 12.97 -8.78
CA ARG A 301 -18.59 12.02 -9.37
C ARG A 301 -19.18 10.63 -9.56
N GLY A 302 -20.06 10.21 -8.66
CA GLY A 302 -20.45 8.81 -8.53
C GLY A 302 -19.56 8.08 -7.52
N GLU A 303 -19.96 6.85 -7.24
CA GLU A 303 -19.32 5.95 -6.30
C GLU A 303 -18.40 5.00 -7.06
N ASP A 304 -17.16 4.86 -6.61
CA ASP A 304 -16.15 4.00 -7.21
C ASP A 304 -16.25 2.60 -6.59
N ILE A 305 -16.41 1.59 -7.44
CA ILE A 305 -16.55 0.19 -7.06
C ILE A 305 -15.44 -0.63 -7.72
N THR A 306 -14.44 -1.05 -6.94
CA THR A 306 -13.36 -1.93 -7.43
C THR A 306 -13.97 -3.22 -7.96
N TYR A 307 -13.62 -3.62 -9.19
CA TYR A 307 -14.09 -4.90 -9.74
C TYR A 307 -13.63 -6.05 -8.84
N VAL A 308 -14.47 -7.08 -8.68
CA VAL A 308 -14.14 -8.20 -7.79
C VAL A 308 -13.00 -9.08 -8.31
N ARG A 309 -12.88 -9.20 -9.64
CA ARG A 309 -12.03 -10.22 -10.26
C ARG A 309 -10.54 -10.08 -9.92
N PRO A 310 -9.93 -8.87 -9.90
CA PRO A 310 -8.56 -8.69 -9.41
C PRO A 310 -8.29 -9.29 -8.04
N ALA A 311 -9.20 -9.12 -7.08
CA ALA A 311 -9.04 -9.68 -5.74
C ALA A 311 -9.00 -11.22 -5.77
N ILE A 312 -9.88 -11.82 -6.59
CA ILE A 312 -9.97 -13.28 -6.73
C ILE A 312 -8.76 -13.84 -7.48
N ASP A 313 -8.29 -13.16 -8.53
CA ASP A 313 -7.09 -13.57 -9.27
C ASP A 313 -5.86 -13.57 -8.33
N ASP A 314 -5.68 -12.50 -7.55
CA ASP A 314 -4.54 -12.39 -6.64
C ASP A 314 -4.63 -13.40 -5.48
N TYR A 315 -5.83 -13.72 -4.98
CA TYR A 315 -6.02 -14.81 -4.04
C TYR A 315 -5.68 -16.17 -4.66
N CYS A 316 -6.20 -16.46 -5.85
CA CYS A 316 -5.96 -17.73 -6.53
C CYS A 316 -4.52 -17.92 -7.02
N ALA A 317 -3.72 -16.85 -7.07
CA ALA A 317 -2.29 -16.92 -7.36
C ALA A 317 -1.46 -17.47 -6.17
N VAL A 318 -1.98 -17.38 -4.95
CA VAL A 318 -1.25 -17.76 -3.72
C VAL A 318 -1.99 -18.78 -2.85
N ASN A 319 -3.23 -19.13 -3.20
CA ASN A 319 -4.09 -20.02 -2.43
C ASN A 319 -5.01 -20.85 -3.32
N ALA A 320 -5.82 -21.70 -2.71
CA ALA A 320 -6.76 -22.56 -3.40
C ALA A 320 -8.15 -22.46 -2.79
N SER A 321 -9.16 -22.53 -3.67
CA SER A 321 -10.54 -22.66 -3.28
C SER A 321 -11.29 -23.28 -4.44
N MET A 322 -12.03 -24.36 -4.18
CA MET A 322 -12.88 -24.95 -5.21
C MET A 322 -13.96 -23.95 -5.67
N ARG A 323 -14.43 -23.10 -4.75
CA ARG A 323 -15.48 -22.10 -5.00
C ARG A 323 -14.96 -20.89 -5.79
N LEU A 324 -13.77 -20.39 -5.48
CA LEU A 324 -13.22 -19.17 -6.06
C LEU A 324 -12.25 -19.43 -7.23
N CYS A 325 -11.46 -20.50 -7.13
CA CYS A 325 -10.35 -20.82 -8.03
C CYS A 325 -10.61 -22.06 -8.90
N GLY A 326 -11.60 -22.90 -8.56
CA GLY A 326 -11.86 -24.16 -9.24
C GLY A 326 -10.83 -25.26 -8.96
N THR A 327 -9.97 -25.07 -7.95
CA THR A 327 -8.91 -26.02 -7.55
C THR A 327 -8.88 -26.18 -6.03
N THR A 328 -8.45 -27.35 -5.55
CA THR A 328 -8.26 -27.62 -4.10
C THR A 328 -6.83 -27.47 -3.64
N GLU A 329 -5.88 -27.30 -4.56
CA GLU A 329 -4.47 -27.13 -4.27
C GLU A 329 -3.99 -25.76 -4.77
N PRO A 330 -3.15 -25.05 -3.99
CA PRO A 330 -2.60 -23.77 -4.43
C PRO A 330 -1.72 -23.98 -5.66
N PRO A 331 -1.48 -22.93 -6.47
CA PRO A 331 -0.51 -23.00 -7.54
C PRO A 331 0.85 -23.47 -7.00
N PRO A 332 1.61 -24.28 -7.77
CA PRO A 332 2.97 -24.60 -7.38
C PRO A 332 3.76 -23.30 -7.20
N PRO A 333 4.62 -23.20 -6.17
CA PRO A 333 5.42 -21.99 -5.98
C PRO A 333 6.23 -21.71 -7.25
N PRO A 334 6.47 -20.42 -7.58
CA PRO A 334 7.32 -20.09 -8.70
C PRO A 334 8.66 -20.81 -8.55
N PRO A 335 9.29 -21.27 -9.65
CA PRO A 335 10.60 -21.89 -9.57
C PRO A 335 11.54 -20.94 -8.81
N PRO A 336 12.41 -21.47 -7.95
CA PRO A 336 13.33 -20.63 -7.19
C PRO A 336 14.05 -19.69 -8.16
N PRO A 337 14.23 -18.41 -7.80
CA PRO A 337 15.00 -17.50 -8.63
C PRO A 337 16.33 -18.17 -8.96
N PRO A 338 16.86 -18.01 -10.19
CA PRO A 338 18.18 -18.52 -10.51
C PRO A 338 19.15 -18.04 -9.41
N PRO A 339 20.09 -18.89 -8.97
CA PRO A 339 21.03 -18.51 -7.93
C PRO A 339 21.63 -17.15 -8.29
N PRO A 340 21.80 -16.23 -7.32
CA PRO A 340 22.42 -14.95 -7.59
C PRO A 340 23.71 -15.19 -8.37
N PRO A 341 23.97 -14.43 -9.45
CA PRO A 341 25.22 -14.55 -10.19
C PRO A 341 26.38 -14.56 -9.19
N PRO A 342 27.40 -15.41 -9.37
CA PRO A 342 28.56 -15.39 -8.50
C PRO A 342 29.10 -13.96 -8.39
N ALA A 343 29.51 -13.58 -7.17
CA ALA A 343 30.07 -12.26 -6.89
C ALA A 343 31.10 -11.86 -7.97
N PRO A 344 31.17 -10.57 -8.34
CA PRO A 344 32.05 -10.08 -9.41
C PRO A 344 33.44 -10.71 -9.36
N SER A 345 33.83 -11.43 -10.40
CA SER A 345 35.25 -11.55 -10.70
C SER A 345 35.68 -10.22 -11.32
N ASN A 346 36.58 -9.50 -10.67
CA ASN A 346 37.34 -8.42 -11.28
C ASN A 346 38.69 -9.01 -11.73
N PRO A 347 38.92 -9.26 -13.03
CA PRO A 347 38.12 -8.86 -14.19
C PRO A 347 37.04 -9.88 -14.63
N PHE A 348 36.14 -9.49 -15.53
CA PHE A 348 35.23 -10.40 -16.24
C PHE A 348 35.51 -10.41 -17.75
N THR A 349 35.30 -11.55 -18.42
CA THR A 349 35.57 -11.69 -19.86
C THR A 349 34.30 -11.62 -20.71
N TYR A 350 34.41 -11.11 -21.93
CA TYR A 350 33.34 -11.13 -22.92
C TYR A 350 33.86 -11.40 -24.34
N SER A 351 32.98 -11.91 -25.20
CA SER A 351 33.15 -11.95 -26.65
C SER A 351 31.82 -11.58 -27.29
N ALA A 352 31.85 -10.64 -28.23
CA ALA A 352 30.65 -10.09 -28.83
C ALA A 352 30.85 -9.82 -30.32
N SER A 353 29.73 -9.69 -31.03
CA SER A 353 29.69 -9.28 -32.43
C SER A 353 28.36 -8.59 -32.74
N ASN A 354 28.30 -7.81 -33.83
CA ASN A 354 27.10 -7.11 -34.25
C ASN A 354 26.50 -6.25 -33.12
N THR A 355 27.35 -5.53 -32.40
CA THR A 355 26.95 -4.82 -31.17
C THR A 355 26.43 -3.41 -31.40
N ASN A 356 26.61 -2.87 -32.61
CA ASN A 356 26.31 -1.47 -32.94
C ASN A 356 26.89 -0.49 -31.91
N SER A 357 28.20 -0.58 -31.66
CA SER A 357 28.88 0.19 -30.60
C SER A 357 28.21 -0.03 -29.25
N ALA A 358 28.09 -1.28 -28.82
CA ALA A 358 27.49 -1.69 -27.55
C ALA A 358 26.04 -1.22 -27.29
N GLN A 359 25.19 -1.13 -28.31
CA GLN A 359 23.74 -0.89 -28.17
C GLN A 359 22.91 -2.17 -28.18
N GLN A 360 23.49 -3.28 -28.65
CA GLN A 360 22.85 -4.60 -28.73
C GLN A 360 23.91 -5.70 -28.56
N ASN A 361 23.49 -6.94 -28.32
CA ASN A 361 24.38 -8.12 -28.21
C ASN A 361 25.56 -7.91 -27.24
N THR A 362 25.32 -7.22 -26.13
CA THR A 362 26.35 -6.81 -25.17
C THR A 362 26.47 -7.78 -24.00
N THR A 363 27.60 -7.71 -23.29
CA THR A 363 27.75 -8.30 -21.95
C THR A 363 27.68 -7.19 -20.92
N ASN A 364 26.71 -7.29 -20.02
CA ASN A 364 26.41 -6.22 -19.07
C ASN A 364 26.88 -6.57 -17.66
N TYR A 365 27.64 -5.61 -17.16
CA TYR A 365 28.16 -5.31 -15.84
C TYR A 365 27.22 -4.59 -14.87
N SER A 366 27.00 -4.96 -13.62
CA SER A 366 26.37 -4.02 -12.65
C SER A 366 27.27 -3.78 -11.46
N ILE A 367 27.52 -2.52 -11.13
CA ILE A 367 28.39 -2.11 -10.03
C ILE A 367 27.71 -1.03 -9.19
N ALA A 368 27.54 -1.31 -7.90
CA ALA A 368 27.07 -0.31 -6.95
C ALA A 368 28.14 0.76 -6.75
N MET A 369 27.75 2.03 -6.85
CA MET A 369 28.60 3.17 -6.55
C MET A 369 27.88 4.15 -5.62
N THR A 370 28.64 4.78 -4.75
CA THR A 370 28.20 5.92 -3.93
C THR A 370 28.60 7.22 -4.62
N SER A 371 27.80 8.27 -4.47
CA SER A 371 28.09 9.61 -4.94
C SER A 371 29.48 10.06 -4.45
N GLY A 372 30.29 10.57 -5.36
CA GLY A 372 31.69 10.92 -5.12
C GLY A 372 32.71 9.80 -5.37
N GLN A 373 32.28 8.54 -5.47
CA GLN A 373 33.18 7.47 -5.90
C GLN A 373 33.51 7.60 -7.39
N THR A 374 34.77 7.35 -7.73
CA THR A 374 35.27 7.35 -9.10
C THR A 374 35.53 5.92 -9.55
N LEU A 375 34.85 5.51 -10.61
CA LEU A 375 35.01 4.23 -11.29
C LEU A 375 35.87 4.42 -12.54
N THR A 376 36.92 3.62 -12.66
CA THR A 376 37.61 3.39 -13.94
C THR A 376 37.31 1.98 -14.41
N ILE A 377 36.76 1.82 -15.61
CA ILE A 377 36.46 0.54 -16.26
C ILE A 377 37.22 0.49 -17.58
N ALA A 378 37.89 -0.63 -17.86
CA ALA A 378 38.69 -0.70 -19.07
C ALA A 378 38.90 -2.12 -19.60
N THR A 379 39.06 -2.23 -20.92
CA THR A 379 39.58 -3.41 -21.62
C THR A 379 41.09 -3.29 -21.89
N CYS A 380 41.72 -2.17 -21.51
CA CYS A 380 43.16 -1.93 -21.59
C CYS A 380 43.65 -1.07 -20.41
N GLY A 381 44.97 -1.01 -20.16
CA GLY A 381 45.54 -0.04 -19.21
C GLY A 381 45.33 -0.34 -17.71
N LEU A 382 44.43 -1.26 -17.35
CA LEU A 382 44.25 -1.76 -15.98
C LEU A 382 44.82 -3.18 -15.83
N THR A 383 45.23 -3.55 -14.61
CA THR A 383 45.65 -4.91 -14.28
C THR A 383 44.51 -5.90 -14.53
N GLY A 384 44.75 -6.92 -15.35
CA GLY A 384 43.74 -7.90 -15.74
C GLY A 384 42.86 -7.46 -16.93
N ALA A 385 43.02 -6.23 -17.42
CA ALA A 385 42.34 -5.79 -18.63
C ALA A 385 43.08 -6.26 -19.90
N SER A 386 42.34 -6.76 -20.87
CA SER A 386 42.89 -7.16 -22.18
C SER A 386 41.84 -7.04 -23.27
N PHE A 387 42.24 -6.85 -24.52
CA PHE A 387 41.31 -6.78 -25.65
C PHE A 387 41.86 -7.45 -26.91
N SER A 388 40.94 -7.88 -27.76
CA SER A 388 41.18 -8.34 -29.13
C SER A 388 40.06 -7.81 -30.03
N GLY A 389 40.42 -7.32 -31.20
CA GLY A 389 39.51 -6.57 -32.06
C GLY A 389 39.35 -5.12 -31.61
N ASP A 390 38.15 -4.58 -31.78
CA ASP A 390 37.82 -3.18 -31.54
C ASP A 390 36.69 -3.07 -30.52
N THR A 391 37.04 -2.70 -29.28
CA THR A 391 36.11 -2.74 -28.14
C THR A 391 35.31 -1.45 -28.00
N PHE A 392 34.18 -1.53 -27.31
CA PHE A 392 33.36 -0.37 -26.98
C PHE A 392 32.75 -0.55 -25.59
N LEU A 393 32.98 0.41 -24.68
CA LEU A 393 32.35 0.45 -23.37
C LEU A 393 31.31 1.57 -23.32
N ARG A 394 30.17 1.30 -22.66
CA ARG A 394 29.22 2.33 -22.19
C ARG A 394 29.02 2.17 -20.68
N LEU A 395 28.79 3.29 -20.01
CA LEU A 395 28.37 3.32 -18.62
C LEU A 395 27.01 4.00 -18.55
N ARG A 396 26.04 3.35 -17.91
CA ARG A 396 24.74 3.95 -17.58
C ARG A 396 24.57 4.10 -16.08
N ASN A 397 23.94 5.18 -15.66
CA ASN A 397 23.60 5.43 -14.26
C ASN A 397 22.36 4.61 -13.82
N PRO A 398 21.98 4.66 -12.53
CA PRO A 398 20.82 3.92 -12.01
C PRO A 398 19.49 4.27 -12.68
N ALA A 399 19.36 5.48 -13.22
CA ALA A 399 18.19 5.91 -14.00
C ALA A 399 18.20 5.39 -15.45
N GLY A 400 19.19 4.58 -15.84
CA GLY A 400 19.35 4.04 -17.19
C GLY A 400 19.89 5.04 -18.21
N VAL A 401 20.38 6.20 -17.77
CA VAL A 401 20.94 7.25 -18.62
C VAL A 401 22.42 6.96 -18.90
N GLU A 402 22.84 7.07 -20.15
CA GLU A 402 24.25 6.98 -20.53
C GLU A 402 25.05 8.16 -19.99
N VAL A 403 26.09 7.86 -19.20
CA VAL A 403 26.93 8.86 -18.53
C VAL A 403 28.35 8.92 -19.07
N ALA A 404 28.84 7.84 -19.70
CA ALA A 404 30.13 7.83 -20.35
C ALA A 404 30.24 6.71 -21.39
N VAL A 405 31.05 6.94 -22.43
CA VAL A 405 31.37 5.94 -23.46
C VAL A 405 32.83 6.07 -23.87
N ASN A 406 33.43 4.97 -24.33
CA ASN A 406 34.74 5.01 -24.98
C ASN A 406 34.92 3.79 -25.90
N ASP A 407 35.51 4.00 -27.07
CA ASP A 407 35.88 2.99 -28.06
C ASP A 407 37.40 2.82 -28.14
N ASP A 408 38.14 3.90 -28.33
CA ASP A 408 39.60 3.89 -28.44
C ASP A 408 40.30 4.51 -27.21
N ALA A 409 41.25 3.77 -26.66
CA ALA A 409 42.06 4.10 -25.49
C ALA A 409 43.39 3.32 -25.48
N CYS A 410 44.30 3.73 -24.59
CA CYS A 410 45.61 3.10 -24.40
C CYS A 410 46.50 3.06 -25.67
N GLY A 411 46.25 3.93 -26.65
CA GLY A 411 47.01 3.95 -27.92
C GLY A 411 46.65 2.83 -28.91
N GLY A 412 45.52 2.15 -28.70
CA GLY A 412 45.00 1.11 -29.58
C GLY A 412 43.47 1.06 -29.56
N ARG A 413 42.90 -0.07 -29.98
CA ARG A 413 41.44 -0.31 -30.09
C ARG A 413 40.79 -0.90 -28.84
N GLY A 414 41.44 -0.67 -27.70
CA GLY A 414 40.89 -1.01 -26.38
C GLY A 414 40.11 0.19 -25.85
N SER A 415 39.28 0.02 -24.84
CA SER A 415 38.41 1.07 -24.32
C SER A 415 38.67 1.30 -22.83
N SER A 416 38.54 2.55 -22.38
CA SER A 416 38.68 2.96 -20.98
C SER A 416 37.76 4.13 -20.66
N ILE A 417 36.94 3.99 -19.61
CA ILE A 417 36.08 5.05 -19.07
C ILE A 417 36.52 5.33 -17.64
N THR A 418 36.59 6.62 -17.29
CA THR A 418 36.66 7.07 -15.89
C THR A 418 35.49 7.98 -15.60
N TYR A 419 34.73 7.69 -14.55
CA TYR A 419 33.52 8.43 -14.19
C TYR A 419 33.38 8.55 -12.68
N THR A 420 33.05 9.74 -12.19
CA THR A 420 32.71 10.00 -10.78
C THR A 420 31.20 10.02 -10.63
N ALA A 421 30.66 9.13 -9.79
CA ALA A 421 29.24 9.05 -9.52
C ALA A 421 28.72 10.36 -8.91
N THR A 422 27.59 10.83 -9.45
CA THR A 422 26.87 12.00 -8.92
C THR A 422 25.68 11.61 -8.04
N THR A 423 25.33 10.33 -8.02
CA THR A 423 24.19 9.75 -7.31
C THR A 423 24.56 8.35 -6.86
N ASP A 424 23.98 7.92 -5.75
CA ASP A 424 24.11 6.54 -5.28
C ASP A 424 23.31 5.59 -6.17
N GLY A 425 23.80 4.36 -6.30
CA GLY A 425 23.05 3.24 -6.89
C GLY A 425 23.87 2.40 -7.86
N ASP A 426 23.16 1.51 -8.56
CA ASP A 426 23.76 0.55 -9.48
C ASP A 426 24.04 1.16 -10.86
N PHE A 427 25.31 1.24 -11.24
CA PHE A 427 25.75 1.62 -12.56
C PHE A 427 25.91 0.40 -13.46
N ALA A 428 25.47 0.51 -14.71
CA ALA A 428 25.57 -0.58 -15.68
C ALA A 428 26.76 -0.38 -16.63
N ILE A 429 27.74 -1.29 -16.58
CA ILE A 429 28.86 -1.36 -17.52
C ILE A 429 28.43 -2.20 -18.72
N ILE A 430 28.34 -1.62 -19.90
CA ILE A 430 27.86 -2.29 -21.10
C ILE A 430 29.07 -2.52 -22.01
N SER A 431 29.43 -3.79 -22.20
CA SER A 431 30.62 -4.20 -22.96
C SER A 431 30.23 -4.74 -24.33
N GLY A 432 30.78 -4.15 -25.38
CA GLY A 432 30.54 -4.55 -26.77
C GLY A 432 31.72 -4.22 -27.66
N CYS A 433 31.46 -4.20 -28.96
CA CYS A 433 32.44 -3.90 -30.00
C CYS A 433 32.05 -2.62 -30.74
N TYR A 434 33.04 -1.92 -31.25
CA TYR A 434 32.81 -0.76 -32.10
C TYR A 434 32.06 -1.18 -33.39
N SER A 435 31.06 -0.38 -33.79
CA SER A 435 30.22 -0.65 -34.95
C SER A 435 29.61 -2.07 -34.88
N THR A 436 29.63 -2.82 -35.96
CA THR A 436 29.05 -4.17 -36.08
C THR A 436 30.10 -5.28 -36.10
N GLY A 437 31.37 -4.94 -35.86
CA GLY A 437 32.48 -5.90 -35.84
C GLY A 437 32.41 -6.91 -34.70
N SER A 438 33.38 -7.82 -34.66
CA SER A 438 33.59 -8.77 -33.57
C SER A 438 34.80 -8.39 -32.72
N CYS A 439 34.69 -8.55 -31.41
CA CYS A 439 35.74 -8.27 -30.45
C CYS A 439 35.59 -9.20 -29.23
N SER A 440 36.63 -9.24 -28.41
CA SER A 440 36.60 -9.88 -27.10
C SER A 440 37.52 -9.14 -26.16
N GLY A 441 37.27 -9.27 -24.86
CA GLY A 441 38.12 -8.63 -23.87
C GLY A 441 37.90 -9.15 -22.46
N SER A 442 38.84 -8.79 -21.60
CA SER A 442 38.76 -8.89 -20.15
C SER A 442 38.56 -7.46 -19.65
N VAL A 443 37.40 -7.18 -19.07
CA VAL A 443 37.03 -5.88 -18.50
C VAL A 443 37.45 -5.88 -17.04
N ALA A 444 38.43 -5.06 -16.70
CA ALA A 444 38.84 -4.81 -15.33
C ALA A 444 38.32 -3.44 -14.88
N TRP A 445 38.23 -3.24 -13.57
CA TRP A 445 37.86 -1.94 -13.02
C TRP A 445 38.57 -1.61 -11.71
N THR A 446 38.64 -0.32 -11.39
CA THR A 446 39.08 0.21 -10.11
C THR A 446 38.05 1.20 -9.60
N LEU A 447 37.78 1.16 -8.30
CA LEU A 447 36.89 2.10 -7.62
C LEU A 447 37.73 2.88 -6.59
N THR A 448 37.67 4.21 -6.64
CA THR A 448 38.42 5.09 -5.73
C THR A 448 37.54 6.25 -5.26
N GLY A 449 37.56 6.53 -3.97
CA GLY A 449 36.73 7.56 -3.33
C GLY A 449 36.41 7.10 -1.92
N THR A 450 36.38 8.02 -0.95
CA THR A 450 36.03 7.69 0.43
C THR A 450 34.54 7.39 0.50
N ASP A 451 34.18 6.19 0.94
CA ASP A 451 32.83 5.97 1.47
C ASP A 451 32.57 7.03 2.55
N PRO A 452 31.45 7.76 2.53
CA PRO A 452 30.96 8.34 3.76
C PRO A 452 30.70 7.16 4.70
N GLU A 453 31.38 7.19 5.85
CA GLU A 453 31.11 6.32 6.99
C GLU A 453 29.59 6.25 7.19
N PRO A 454 28.98 5.04 7.24
CA PRO A 454 27.54 4.93 7.39
C PRO A 454 27.14 5.70 8.66
N GLU A 455 26.22 6.66 8.51
CA GLU A 455 25.68 7.41 9.64
C GLU A 455 25.22 6.42 10.72
N PRO A 456 25.59 6.63 11.99
CA PRO A 456 25.30 5.68 13.05
C PRO A 456 23.78 5.47 13.14
N SER A 457 23.32 4.23 12.95
CA SER A 457 21.90 3.93 13.16
C SER A 457 21.64 3.92 14.66
N THR A 458 20.73 4.78 15.13
CA THR A 458 20.42 4.92 16.56
C THR A 458 18.96 4.64 16.82
N GLY A 459 18.65 4.14 18.01
CA GLY A 459 17.28 3.90 18.43
C GLY A 459 17.15 3.86 19.95
N SER A 460 15.90 3.86 20.42
CA SER A 460 15.63 3.71 21.84
C SER A 460 14.28 3.06 22.10
N PHE A 461 14.14 2.39 23.23
CA PHE A 461 12.87 1.89 23.72
C PHE A 461 12.82 1.93 25.25
N ASN A 462 11.61 2.07 25.80
CA ASN A 462 11.41 2.06 27.24
C ASN A 462 11.10 0.65 27.73
N PHE A 463 11.56 0.32 28.94
CA PHE A 463 11.19 -0.92 29.61
C PHE A 463 10.85 -0.68 31.08
N SER A 464 9.94 -1.52 31.58
CA SER A 464 9.63 -1.66 32.99
C SER A 464 9.39 -3.14 33.24
N ALA A 465 10.22 -3.75 34.06
CA ALA A 465 10.25 -5.19 34.23
C ALA A 465 10.43 -5.57 35.70
N SER A 466 10.07 -6.81 36.03
CA SER A 466 10.29 -7.40 37.35
C SER A 466 10.44 -8.91 37.22
N ASN A 467 10.98 -9.57 38.24
CA ASN A 467 11.17 -11.02 38.25
C ASN A 467 11.98 -11.53 37.05
N THR A 468 12.95 -10.78 36.54
CA THR A 468 13.58 -11.11 35.24
C THR A 468 14.75 -12.09 35.34
N ASN A 469 15.28 -12.32 36.56
CA ASN A 469 16.43 -13.19 36.80
C ASN A 469 17.62 -12.82 35.89
N SER A 470 18.10 -11.57 36.02
CA SER A 470 19.21 -11.05 35.20
C SER A 470 18.90 -11.16 33.69
N ALA A 471 17.71 -10.68 33.33
CA ALA A 471 17.18 -10.68 31.96
C ALA A 471 17.13 -12.07 31.27
N GLN A 472 16.86 -13.14 32.02
CA GLN A 472 16.66 -14.49 31.47
C GLN A 472 15.18 -14.81 31.20
N ARG A 473 14.27 -14.06 31.82
CA ARG A 473 12.81 -14.19 31.66
C ARG A 473 12.15 -12.82 31.80
N ASN A 474 10.89 -12.69 31.40
CA ASN A 474 10.09 -11.47 31.56
C ASN A 474 10.81 -10.20 31.06
N THR A 475 11.56 -10.30 29.95
CA THR A 475 12.32 -9.20 29.37
C THR A 475 11.47 -8.39 28.40
N VAL A 476 11.85 -7.14 28.20
CA VAL A 476 11.39 -6.33 27.07
C VAL A 476 12.47 -6.40 26.00
N ASN A 477 12.09 -6.73 24.78
CA ASN A 477 13.04 -7.06 23.72
C ASN A 477 12.86 -6.11 22.53
N GLU A 478 13.96 -5.82 21.84
CA GLU A 478 13.99 -5.06 20.59
C GLU A 478 14.94 -5.78 19.61
N SER A 479 14.65 -5.74 18.31
CA SER A 479 15.50 -6.35 17.29
C SER A 479 16.19 -5.27 16.45
N VAL A 480 17.49 -5.44 16.19
CA VAL A 480 18.32 -4.48 15.45
C VAL A 480 19.12 -5.23 14.39
N ASP A 481 19.00 -4.81 13.14
CA ASP A 481 19.82 -5.33 12.05
C ASP A 481 21.22 -4.70 12.08
N ILE A 482 22.25 -5.52 11.87
CA ILE A 482 23.65 -5.09 11.87
C ILE A 482 24.41 -5.75 10.71
N ALA A 483 25.22 -4.98 9.98
CA ALA A 483 26.07 -5.51 8.91
C ALA A 483 27.38 -6.11 9.45
N ALA A 484 28.06 -6.91 8.64
CA ALA A 484 29.39 -7.42 8.98
C ALA A 484 30.39 -6.25 9.14
N GLY A 485 31.15 -6.24 10.24
CA GLY A 485 32.14 -5.21 10.56
C GLY A 485 31.63 -4.10 11.48
N GLN A 486 30.31 -3.87 11.53
CA GLN A 486 29.71 -2.84 12.38
C GLN A 486 29.71 -3.23 13.86
N SER A 487 29.75 -2.23 14.73
CA SER A 487 29.65 -2.36 16.18
C SER A 487 28.36 -1.76 16.70
N ILE A 488 27.63 -2.49 17.53
CA ILE A 488 26.49 -1.95 18.28
C ILE A 488 26.90 -1.67 19.72
N THR A 489 26.51 -0.51 20.24
CA THR A 489 26.53 -0.17 21.67
C THR A 489 25.10 -0.04 22.16
N VAL A 490 24.76 -0.67 23.29
CA VAL A 490 23.44 -0.66 23.91
C VAL A 490 23.60 -0.22 25.36
N SER A 491 22.78 0.72 25.82
CA SER A 491 22.95 1.36 27.13
C SER A 491 21.63 1.71 27.79
N THR A 492 21.55 1.57 29.12
CA THR A 492 20.51 2.20 29.96
C THR A 492 21.03 3.43 30.71
N CYS A 493 22.32 3.80 30.55
CA CYS A 493 22.98 4.81 31.39
C CYS A 493 22.35 6.20 31.33
N GLY A 494 21.61 6.53 30.27
CA GLY A 494 20.93 7.81 30.11
C GLY A 494 19.72 7.99 31.03
N SER A 495 19.00 6.91 31.37
CA SER A 495 17.80 6.96 32.21
C SER A 495 17.44 5.56 32.71
N TYR A 496 17.59 5.33 34.02
CA TYR A 496 17.19 4.08 34.66
C TYR A 496 16.79 4.26 36.13
N SER A 497 16.04 3.30 36.64
CA SER A 497 15.65 3.15 38.03
C SER A 497 15.78 1.68 38.44
N GLY A 498 16.31 1.45 39.64
CA GLY A 498 16.66 0.11 40.11
C GLY A 498 17.95 -0.39 39.45
N ASP A 499 18.08 -1.72 39.43
CA ASP A 499 19.27 -2.42 38.96
C ASP A 499 18.96 -3.12 37.64
N THR A 500 19.55 -2.61 36.55
CA THR A 500 19.22 -3.03 35.18
C THR A 500 20.17 -4.11 34.70
N TYR A 501 19.74 -4.91 33.72
CA TYR A 501 20.53 -5.96 33.09
C TYR A 501 20.24 -5.99 31.58
N LEU A 502 21.30 -5.97 30.76
CA LEU A 502 21.19 -6.09 29.30
C LEU A 502 21.78 -7.41 28.80
N ARG A 503 21.09 -8.04 27.85
CA ARG A 503 21.62 -9.15 27.04
C ARG A 503 21.44 -8.87 25.56
N LEU A 504 22.37 -9.34 24.75
CA LEU A 504 22.32 -9.28 23.29
C LEU A 504 22.42 -10.70 22.73
N PHE A 505 21.48 -11.07 21.86
CA PHE A 505 21.40 -12.40 21.25
C PHE A 505 21.54 -12.32 19.73
N ASN A 506 22.29 -13.26 19.16
CA ASN A 506 22.23 -13.62 17.74
C ASN A 506 21.54 -14.99 17.62
N GLY A 507 20.31 -15.00 17.15
CA GLY A 507 19.45 -16.19 17.21
C GLY A 507 19.27 -16.68 18.65
N THR A 508 19.69 -17.91 18.94
CA THR A 508 19.67 -18.49 20.30
C THR A 508 20.95 -18.25 21.10
N THR A 509 21.99 -17.71 20.46
CA THR A 509 23.32 -17.54 21.07
C THR A 509 23.43 -16.17 21.71
N GLN A 510 23.76 -16.10 22.99
CA GLN A 510 24.09 -14.82 23.63
C GLN A 510 25.49 -14.37 23.20
N VAL A 511 25.58 -13.14 22.68
CA VAL A 511 26.84 -12.58 22.18
C VAL A 511 27.44 -11.52 23.11
N ALA A 512 26.61 -10.86 23.92
CA ALA A 512 27.06 -9.92 24.95
C ALA A 512 26.04 -9.84 26.09
N ALA A 513 26.50 -9.48 27.29
CA ALA A 513 25.65 -9.14 28.43
C ALA A 513 26.40 -8.23 29.39
N ASN A 514 25.67 -7.40 30.12
CA ASN A 514 26.24 -6.56 31.17
C ASN A 514 25.19 -6.24 32.25
N ASP A 515 25.66 -6.26 33.49
CA ASP A 515 25.16 -5.55 34.68
C ASP A 515 26.17 -4.46 35.11
N ASP A 516 25.67 -3.36 35.68
CA ASP A 516 26.46 -2.30 36.33
C ASP A 516 27.56 -1.63 35.47
N GLY A 517 27.38 -1.56 34.16
CA GLY A 517 28.34 -0.93 33.24
C GLY A 517 28.38 0.61 33.25
N CYS A 518 27.44 1.30 33.90
CA CYS A 518 27.27 2.76 33.78
C CYS A 518 28.18 3.64 34.67
N GLY A 519 29.42 3.23 34.92
CA GLY A 519 30.43 4.11 35.53
C GLY A 519 30.07 4.66 36.92
N GLY A 520 29.56 3.80 37.82
CA GLY A 520 29.30 4.14 39.23
C GLY A 520 27.84 4.02 39.68
N GLY A 521 26.93 3.55 38.83
CA GLY A 521 25.55 3.22 39.20
C GLY A 521 25.06 1.93 38.54
N LEU A 522 23.85 1.49 38.90
CA LEU A 522 23.29 0.17 38.55
C LEU A 522 22.69 0.07 37.13
N GLY A 523 23.16 0.95 36.25
CA GLY A 523 22.80 0.96 34.85
C GLY A 523 23.69 -0.03 34.09
N SER A 524 23.18 -0.59 33.00
CA SER A 524 23.88 -1.55 32.14
C SER A 524 24.30 -0.91 30.82
N THR A 525 25.49 -1.27 30.33
CA THR A 525 25.91 -0.93 28.97
C THR A 525 26.78 -2.04 28.39
N LEU A 526 26.58 -2.37 27.12
CA LEU A 526 27.35 -3.39 26.41
C LEU A 526 27.67 -2.94 24.98
N SER A 527 28.71 -3.52 24.39
CA SER A 527 29.07 -3.32 22.99
C SER A 527 29.39 -4.66 22.32
N TYR A 528 29.12 -4.79 21.03
CA TYR A 528 29.36 -5.99 20.24
C TYR A 528 29.68 -5.65 18.78
N GLN A 529 30.74 -6.23 18.22
CA GLN A 529 31.08 -6.12 16.81
C GLN A 529 30.61 -7.35 16.04
N ALA A 530 29.79 -7.15 15.00
CA ALA A 530 29.28 -8.23 14.18
C ALA A 530 30.33 -8.72 13.18
N THR A 531 30.56 -10.04 13.13
CA THR A 531 31.46 -10.65 12.13
C THR A 531 30.75 -11.00 10.82
N THR A 532 29.41 -11.07 10.84
CA THR A 532 28.54 -11.37 9.70
C THR A 532 27.27 -10.54 9.82
N ALA A 533 26.66 -10.17 8.69
CA ALA A 533 25.38 -9.48 8.71
C ALA A 533 24.29 -10.37 9.36
N THR A 534 23.55 -9.80 10.31
CA THR A 534 22.56 -10.55 11.12
C THR A 534 21.58 -9.60 11.80
N THR A 535 20.48 -10.15 12.32
CA THR A 535 19.60 -9.44 13.27
C THR A 535 19.99 -9.82 14.69
N LEU A 536 20.24 -8.83 15.55
CA LEU A 536 20.49 -9.00 16.97
C LEU A 536 19.23 -8.69 17.78
N GLN A 537 18.98 -9.45 18.85
CA GLN A 537 17.90 -9.18 19.79
C GLN A 537 18.48 -8.63 21.10
N ILE A 538 18.17 -7.36 21.38
CA ILE A 538 18.38 -6.73 22.69
C ILE A 538 17.32 -7.26 23.64
N ARG A 539 17.71 -7.67 24.84
CA ARG A 539 16.80 -8.04 25.93
C ARG A 539 17.13 -7.24 27.18
N ALA A 540 16.19 -6.40 27.59
CA ALA A 540 16.30 -5.58 28.79
C ALA A 540 15.51 -6.19 29.94
N GLY A 541 16.15 -6.23 31.11
CA GLY A 541 15.55 -6.71 32.34
C GLY A 541 16.27 -6.13 33.55
N CYS A 542 16.07 -6.76 34.70
CA CYS A 542 16.60 -6.35 35.99
C CYS A 542 17.60 -7.36 36.53
N TYR A 543 18.63 -6.88 37.19
CA TYR A 543 19.48 -7.75 37.98
C TYR A 543 18.63 -8.32 39.14
N SER A 544 18.61 -9.65 39.28
CA SER A 544 17.75 -10.40 40.20
C SER A 544 16.23 -10.39 39.88
N SER A 545 15.40 -10.62 40.90
CA SER A 545 13.93 -10.66 40.78
C SER A 545 13.24 -9.33 41.14
N ASN A 546 14.01 -8.31 41.51
CA ASN A 546 13.49 -6.98 41.80
C ASN A 546 12.93 -6.30 40.54
N SER A 547 12.16 -5.23 40.74
CA SER A 547 11.67 -4.36 39.66
C SER A 547 12.69 -3.30 39.28
N CYS A 548 12.79 -3.01 37.99
CA CYS A 548 13.60 -1.93 37.43
C CYS A 548 12.92 -1.40 36.17
N SER A 549 13.31 -0.21 35.75
CA SER A 549 12.81 0.42 34.54
C SER A 549 13.84 1.37 33.96
N GLY A 550 13.71 1.71 32.69
CA GLY A 550 14.58 2.71 32.08
C GLY A 550 14.32 2.87 30.59
N THR A 551 15.15 3.68 29.97
CA THR A 551 15.22 3.84 28.52
C THR A 551 16.49 3.15 28.04
N VAL A 552 16.34 2.14 27.19
CA VAL A 552 17.45 1.54 26.46
C VAL A 552 17.70 2.39 25.23
N THR A 553 18.93 2.85 25.04
CA THR A 553 19.40 3.48 23.80
C THR A 553 20.41 2.58 23.14
N TRP A 554 20.40 2.52 21.81
CA TRP A 554 21.41 1.80 21.05
C TRP A 554 21.91 2.61 19.86
N THR A 555 23.15 2.33 19.47
CA THR A 555 23.86 2.95 18.35
C THR A 555 24.63 1.85 17.60
N VAL A 556 24.48 1.77 16.29
CA VAL A 556 25.29 0.91 15.40
C VAL A 556 26.19 1.80 14.57
N GLU A 557 27.50 1.55 14.63
CA GLU A 557 28.57 2.24 13.91
C GLU A 557 29.28 1.26 12.95
#